data_AF-X0TTZ7-F1
#
_entry.id   AF-X0TTZ7-F1
#
_cell.length_a   1.000
_cell.length_b   1.000
_cell.length_c   1.000
_cell.angle_alpha   90.00
_cell.angle_beta   90.00
_cell.angle_gamma   90.00
#
_symmetry.space_group_name_H-M   'P 1'
#
loop_
_entity.id
_entity.type
_entity.pdbx_description
1 polymer ?
#
loop_
_entity_poly.entity_id
_entity_poly.type
_entity_poly.pdbx_seq_one_letter_code
_entity_poly.pdbx_strand_id
1 'polypeptide(L)'
;TKLPPGMYELALVGQQRQLAFKGLETNHDELVDIPNPSHEMILKEMELFLQLETKAKFKKHGYLHKRSAILHGLPGTGKTCIINRIAAEVIEQGGVVIFNPDIRFLKDAFQQLTSIQPETQTMVILEEFDSYIHHFESELLSLLDGEVQKDNVIFLATTNYFEEIPPRILRPGRFPSIIEVGMPTAKARTAFLKAKTELSDKDIKIWVKKTDELSIDELSECIKACLCLNYELEDIVKRIRDLQALCAKDSRQKHHSSRIRRDIIQDSMEKY
;
A
#
# COMPACT_ATOMS: atom_id res chain seq x y z
N THR A 1 17.61 9.93 22.63
CA THR A 1 18.48 9.84 21.44
C THR A 1 17.61 9.84 20.21
N LYS A 2 18.05 10.42 19.09
CA LYS A 2 17.27 10.41 17.84
C LYS A 2 17.03 8.96 17.37
N LEU A 3 15.86 8.70 16.80
CA LEU A 3 15.56 7.41 16.18
C LEU A 3 16.22 7.40 14.79
N PRO A 4 17.04 6.40 14.44
CA PRO A 4 17.71 6.36 13.15
C PRO A 4 16.68 6.24 12.00
N PRO A 5 17.04 6.62 10.77
CA PRO A 5 16.20 6.38 9.61
C PRO A 5 15.91 4.89 9.46
N GLY A 6 14.68 4.54 9.11
CA GLY A 6 14.28 3.15 8.97
C GLY A 6 12.78 2.92 9.09
N MET A 7 12.39 1.65 8.98
CA MET A 7 11.03 1.19 9.17
C MET A 7 10.84 0.59 10.56
N TYR A 8 9.72 0.88 11.20
CA TYR A 8 9.44 0.52 12.59
C TYR A 8 8.01 0.06 12.78
N GLU A 9 7.81 -0.92 13.66
CA GLU A 9 6.53 -1.19 14.31
C GLU A 9 6.48 -0.51 15.68
N LEU A 10 5.26 -0.17 16.13
CA LEU A 10 5.04 0.33 17.49
C LEU A 10 4.80 -0.84 18.43
N ALA A 11 5.58 -0.92 19.51
CA ALA A 11 5.47 -1.97 20.52
C ALA A 11 5.41 -1.37 21.92
N LEU A 12 4.68 -2.03 22.83
CA LEU A 12 4.72 -1.72 24.25
C LEU A 12 5.73 -2.65 24.93
N VAL A 13 6.75 -2.09 25.58
CA VAL A 13 7.86 -2.82 26.18
C VAL A 13 7.89 -2.65 27.69
N GLY A 14 8.27 -3.73 28.39
CA GLY A 14 8.46 -3.75 29.84
C GLY A 14 7.14 -3.78 30.64
N GLN A 15 7.26 -3.91 31.96
CA GLN A 15 6.11 -4.01 32.86
C GLN A 15 5.26 -2.73 32.90
N GLN A 16 5.87 -1.58 32.64
CA GLN A 16 5.18 -0.29 32.59
C GLN A 16 4.54 0.00 31.22
N ARG A 17 4.62 -0.93 30.26
CA ARG A 17 4.06 -0.80 28.89
C ARG A 17 4.48 0.51 28.21
N GLN A 18 5.78 0.81 28.22
CA GLN A 18 6.30 2.00 27.56
C GLN A 18 6.31 1.80 26.05
N LEU A 19 5.87 2.81 25.30
CA LEU A 19 5.89 2.80 23.85
C LEU A 19 7.34 2.83 23.33
N ALA A 20 7.67 1.91 22.44
CA ALA A 20 8.96 1.78 21.78
C ALA A 20 8.79 1.59 20.26
N PHE A 21 9.79 2.05 19.51
CA PHE A 21 9.92 1.81 18.08
C PHE A 21 10.80 0.58 17.88
N LYS A 22 10.23 -0.52 17.40
CA LYS A 22 10.98 -1.73 17.09
C LYS A 22 11.29 -1.75 15.59
N GLY A 23 12.57 -1.76 15.25
CA GLY A 23 13.02 -1.79 13.87
C GLY A 23 12.51 -3.03 13.14
N LEU A 24 12.04 -2.84 11.92
CA LEU A 24 11.67 -3.92 11.01
C LEU A 24 12.81 -4.11 10.00
N GLU A 25 13.33 -5.33 9.93
CA GLU A 25 14.20 -5.72 8.82
C GLU A 25 13.34 -5.84 7.56
N THR A 26 13.55 -4.94 6.63
CA THR A 26 12.88 -5.01 5.34
C THR A 26 13.71 -5.86 4.39
N ASN A 27 13.28 -7.11 4.16
CA ASN A 27 13.77 -7.91 3.05
C ASN A 27 13.18 -7.34 1.76
N HIS A 28 13.85 -6.32 1.23
CA HIS A 28 13.56 -5.79 -0.09
C HIS A 28 14.21 -6.69 -1.13
N ASP A 29 13.58 -7.81 -1.47
CA ASP A 29 13.86 -8.42 -2.78
C ASP A 29 13.80 -7.29 -3.82
N GLU A 30 14.86 -7.16 -4.63
CA GLU A 30 15.15 -5.97 -5.44
C GLU A 30 13.88 -5.32 -5.98
N LEU A 31 13.56 -4.14 -5.45
CA LEU A 31 12.39 -3.37 -5.87
C LEU A 31 12.48 -3.14 -7.37
N VAL A 32 11.52 -3.67 -8.12
CA VAL A 32 11.47 -3.48 -9.58
C VAL A 32 10.68 -2.24 -9.88
N ASP A 33 11.29 -1.30 -10.60
CA ASP A 33 10.55 -0.18 -11.18
C ASP A 33 9.71 -0.69 -12.37
N ILE A 34 8.43 -0.93 -12.08
CA ILE A 34 7.46 -1.40 -13.07
C ILE A 34 6.75 -0.17 -13.67
N PRO A 35 6.89 0.11 -14.97
CA PRO A 35 6.20 1.21 -15.62
C PRO A 35 4.69 0.93 -15.67
N ASN A 36 3.94 1.73 -14.93
CA ASN A 36 2.49 1.72 -14.92
C ASN A 36 2.03 3.17 -14.68
N PRO A 37 1.11 3.72 -15.50
CA PRO A 37 0.64 5.10 -15.36
C PRO A 37 0.18 5.47 -13.94
N SER A 38 -0.49 4.53 -13.24
CA SER A 38 -0.91 4.74 -11.86
C SER A 38 0.26 4.80 -10.89
N HIS A 39 1.35 4.06 -11.15
CA HIS A 39 2.57 4.10 -10.34
C HIS A 39 3.27 5.45 -10.54
N GLU A 40 3.41 5.91 -11.79
CA GLU A 40 4.06 7.18 -12.11
C GLU A 40 3.36 8.36 -11.44
N MET A 41 2.03 8.35 -11.36
CA MET A 41 1.26 9.41 -10.72
C MET A 41 1.59 9.54 -9.22
N ILE A 42 1.53 8.43 -8.46
CA ILE A 42 1.79 8.50 -7.02
C ILE A 42 3.26 8.76 -6.71
N LEU A 43 4.18 8.13 -7.44
CA LEU A 43 5.61 8.33 -7.24
C LEU A 43 5.97 9.80 -7.47
N LYS A 44 5.49 10.40 -8.57
CA LYS A 44 5.71 11.82 -8.86
C LYS A 44 5.07 12.74 -7.82
N GLU A 45 3.88 12.40 -7.33
CA GLU A 45 3.23 13.18 -6.26
C GLU A 45 4.07 13.15 -4.97
N MET A 46 4.57 11.97 -4.57
CA MET A 46 5.38 11.81 -3.37
C MET A 46 6.76 12.47 -3.52
N GLU A 47 7.43 12.29 -4.66
CA GLU A 47 8.69 12.96 -4.99
C GLU A 47 8.55 14.48 -4.86
N LEU A 48 7.50 15.07 -5.47
CA LEU A 48 7.22 16.50 -5.37
C LEU A 48 6.92 16.91 -3.92
N PHE A 49 6.20 16.09 -3.16
CA PHE A 49 5.86 16.37 -1.77
C PHE A 49 7.09 16.41 -0.86
N LEU A 50 8.05 15.51 -1.08
CA LEU A 50 9.28 15.39 -0.29
C LEU A 50 10.28 16.54 -0.51
N GLN A 51 10.14 17.33 -1.58
CA GLN A 51 11.00 18.48 -1.85
C GLN A 51 10.91 19.57 -0.76
N LEU A 52 12.06 20.12 -0.39
CA LEU A 52 12.17 21.20 0.60
C LEU A 52 11.40 22.45 0.15
N GLU A 53 11.38 22.74 -1.15
CA GLU A 53 10.62 23.85 -1.73
C GLU A 53 9.12 23.65 -1.54
N THR A 54 8.63 22.43 -1.68
CA THR A 54 7.22 22.10 -1.44
C THR A 54 6.89 22.27 0.04
N LYS A 55 7.73 21.75 0.95
CA LYS A 55 7.58 21.99 2.40
C LYS A 55 7.52 23.48 2.75
N ALA A 56 8.40 24.29 2.17
CA ALA A 56 8.39 25.74 2.35
C ALA A 56 7.10 26.40 1.84
N LYS A 57 6.53 25.92 0.73
CA LYS A 57 5.24 26.41 0.19
C LYS A 57 4.08 26.10 1.13
N PHE A 58 4.01 24.90 1.73
CA PHE A 58 2.98 24.56 2.72
C PHE A 58 3.03 25.52 3.90
N LYS A 59 4.23 25.70 4.49
CA LYS A 59 4.45 26.62 5.61
C LYS A 59 4.09 28.07 5.27
N LYS A 60 4.46 28.55 4.08
CA LYS A 60 4.13 29.90 3.59
C LYS A 60 2.62 30.17 3.56
N HIS A 61 1.80 29.15 3.28
CA HIS A 61 0.35 29.27 3.22
C HIS A 61 -0.35 28.87 4.52
N GLY A 62 0.39 28.62 5.61
CA GLY A 62 -0.18 28.25 6.91
C GLY A 62 -0.72 26.82 6.98
N TYR A 63 -0.31 25.94 6.07
CA TYR A 63 -0.69 24.53 6.10
C TYR A 63 0.41 23.68 6.75
N LEU A 64 -0.01 22.64 7.48
CA LEU A 64 0.89 21.55 7.87
C LEU A 64 1.37 20.82 6.61
N HIS A 65 2.65 20.49 6.54
CA HIS A 65 3.22 19.63 5.51
C HIS A 65 2.78 18.19 5.77
N LYS A 66 1.52 17.91 5.40
CA LYS A 66 0.84 16.62 5.55
C LYS A 66 0.25 16.19 4.22
N ARG A 67 0.41 14.92 3.89
CA ARG A 67 -0.23 14.30 2.71
C ARG A 67 -0.72 12.90 3.03
N SER A 68 -1.67 12.42 2.24
CA SER A 68 -2.23 11.09 2.37
C SER A 68 -2.71 10.55 1.03
N ALA A 69 -2.59 9.23 0.83
CA ALA A 69 -3.10 8.56 -0.34
C ALA A 69 -3.58 7.14 -0.03
N ILE A 70 -4.57 6.67 -0.79
CA ILE A 70 -5.03 5.28 -0.79
C ILE A 70 -4.65 4.66 -2.14
N LEU A 71 -3.95 3.53 -2.10
CA LEU A 71 -3.75 2.65 -3.25
C LEU A 71 -4.73 1.49 -3.15
N HIS A 72 -5.60 1.32 -4.14
CA HIS A 72 -6.54 0.20 -4.18
C HIS A 72 -6.46 -0.58 -5.49
N GLY A 73 -6.95 -1.81 -5.51
CA GLY A 73 -6.95 -2.64 -6.71
C GLY A 73 -6.85 -4.12 -6.37
N LEU A 74 -6.85 -4.97 -7.39
CA LEU A 74 -6.85 -6.43 -7.20
C LEU A 74 -5.61 -6.91 -6.40
N PRO A 75 -5.72 -8.04 -5.69
CA PRO A 75 -4.57 -8.66 -5.04
C PRO A 75 -3.43 -8.94 -6.04
N GLY A 76 -2.18 -8.78 -5.59
CA GLY A 76 -0.99 -9.07 -6.39
C GLY A 76 -0.70 -8.12 -7.57
N THR A 77 -1.32 -6.94 -7.61
CA THR A 77 -1.02 -5.91 -8.63
C THR A 77 0.18 -5.03 -8.31
N GLY A 78 0.82 -5.21 -7.14
CA GLY A 78 2.04 -4.47 -6.75
C GLY A 78 1.82 -3.24 -5.87
N LYS A 79 0.65 -3.08 -5.24
CA LYS A 79 0.35 -1.98 -4.28
C LYS A 79 1.42 -1.84 -3.19
N THR A 80 1.76 -2.94 -2.52
CA THR A 80 2.78 -2.99 -1.46
C THR A 80 4.18 -2.66 -1.99
N CYS A 81 4.52 -3.10 -3.20
CA CYS A 81 5.79 -2.74 -3.84
C CYS A 81 5.94 -1.22 -4.03
N ILE A 82 4.87 -0.54 -4.47
CA ILE A 82 4.88 0.92 -4.65
C ILE A 82 5.08 1.63 -3.31
N ILE A 83 4.35 1.22 -2.27
CA ILE A 83 4.54 1.79 -0.92
C ILE A 83 5.96 1.57 -0.43
N ASN A 84 6.50 0.37 -0.59
CA ASN A 84 7.87 0.07 -0.15
C ASN A 84 8.91 0.88 -0.92
N ARG A 85 8.67 1.20 -2.19
CA ARG A 85 9.53 2.11 -2.97
C ARG A 85 9.52 3.52 -2.40
N ILE A 86 8.34 4.06 -2.10
CA ILE A 86 8.20 5.40 -1.47
C ILE A 86 8.81 5.40 -0.07
N ALA A 87 8.61 4.32 0.70
CA ALA A 87 9.18 4.17 2.03
C ALA A 87 10.72 4.16 1.99
N ALA A 88 11.32 3.46 1.02
CA ALA A 88 12.77 3.47 0.81
C ALA A 88 13.28 4.90 0.55
N GLU A 89 12.61 5.67 -0.31
CA GLU A 89 12.98 7.07 -0.58
C GLU A 89 12.88 7.95 0.68
N VAL A 90 11.82 7.78 1.48
CA VAL A 90 11.67 8.48 2.77
C VAL A 90 12.83 8.14 3.71
N ILE A 91 13.23 6.87 3.79
CA ILE A 91 14.33 6.40 4.65
C ILE A 91 15.68 6.94 4.15
N GLU A 92 15.93 6.91 2.84
CA GLU A 92 17.12 7.46 2.19
C GLU A 92 17.29 8.96 2.49
N GLN A 93 16.19 9.71 2.57
CA GLN A 93 16.18 11.11 2.97
C GLN A 93 16.26 11.35 4.49
N GLY A 94 16.49 10.29 5.28
CA GLY A 94 16.65 10.37 6.73
C GLY A 94 15.34 10.33 7.53
N GLY A 95 14.24 9.90 6.89
CA GLY A 95 12.92 9.79 7.48
C GLY A 95 12.67 8.51 8.27
N VAL A 96 11.52 8.47 8.94
CA VAL A 96 11.04 7.34 9.74
C VAL A 96 9.75 6.82 9.13
N VAL A 97 9.67 5.51 8.92
CA VAL A 97 8.47 4.83 8.44
C VAL A 97 7.86 4.02 9.58
N ILE A 98 6.60 4.24 9.89
CA ILE A 98 5.84 3.48 10.88
C ILE A 98 4.91 2.53 10.11
N PHE A 99 5.18 1.23 10.19
CA PHE A 99 4.45 0.21 9.45
C PHE A 99 3.31 -0.36 10.29
N ASN A 100 2.10 -0.29 9.73
CA ASN A 100 0.85 -0.83 10.26
C ASN A 100 0.70 -0.69 11.80
N PRO A 101 0.85 0.53 12.37
CA PRO A 101 0.81 0.71 13.81
C PRO A 101 -0.58 0.40 14.36
N ASP A 102 -0.69 0.07 15.64
CA ASP A 102 -1.95 0.27 16.36
C ASP A 102 -2.18 1.79 16.49
N ILE A 103 -3.25 2.29 15.88
CA ILE A 103 -3.50 3.73 15.74
C ILE A 103 -3.57 4.44 17.09
N ARG A 104 -3.95 3.71 18.16
CA ARG A 104 -4.11 4.24 19.51
C ARG A 104 -2.80 4.76 20.07
N PHE A 105 -1.67 4.19 19.65
CA PHE A 105 -0.33 4.61 20.08
C PHE A 105 0.33 5.62 19.14
N LEU A 106 -0.29 5.92 17.99
CA LEU A 106 0.33 6.78 16.99
C LEU A 106 0.44 8.23 17.47
N LYS A 107 -0.50 8.69 18.31
CA LYS A 107 -0.43 10.01 18.97
C LYS A 107 0.81 10.14 19.83
N ASP A 108 1.04 9.17 20.71
CA ASP A 108 2.19 9.15 21.61
C ASP A 108 3.50 8.99 20.83
N ALA A 109 3.51 8.16 19.78
CA ALA A 109 4.64 8.02 18.86
C ALA A 109 5.00 9.36 18.20
N PHE A 110 4.01 10.10 17.72
CA PHE A 110 4.21 11.41 17.11
C PHE A 110 4.73 12.44 18.11
N GLN A 111 4.24 12.42 19.36
CA GLN A 111 4.76 13.31 20.42
C GLN A 111 6.22 12.98 20.76
N GLN A 112 6.57 11.70 20.88
CA GLN A 112 7.95 11.27 21.10
C GLN A 112 8.86 11.70 19.94
N LEU A 113 8.46 11.44 18.69
CA LEU A 113 9.22 11.83 17.51
C LEU A 113 9.40 13.35 17.43
N THR A 114 8.34 14.12 17.69
CA THR A 114 8.41 15.59 17.64
C THR A 114 9.31 16.17 18.73
N SER A 115 9.36 15.55 19.92
CA SER A 115 10.23 16.02 21.00
C SER A 115 11.72 15.75 20.77
N ILE A 116 12.07 14.64 20.11
CA ILE A 116 13.47 14.28 19.84
C ILE A 116 13.97 14.73 18.46
N GLN A 117 13.09 14.83 17.46
CA GLN A 117 13.40 15.13 16.06
C GLN A 117 12.19 15.75 15.30
N PRO A 118 11.85 17.03 15.57
CA PRO A 118 10.64 17.67 15.04
C PRO A 118 10.58 17.76 13.51
N GLU A 119 11.73 17.86 12.85
CA GLU A 119 11.84 18.02 11.40
C GLU A 119 11.82 16.69 10.62
N THR A 120 11.81 15.54 11.32
CA THR A 120 11.86 14.23 10.66
C THR A 120 10.60 13.96 9.86
N GLN A 121 10.78 13.75 8.55
CA GLN A 121 9.76 13.24 7.66
C GLN A 121 9.29 11.88 8.19
N THR A 122 8.01 11.77 8.51
CA THR A 122 7.40 10.56 9.03
C THR A 122 6.39 10.03 8.04
N MET A 123 6.49 8.76 7.69
CA MET A 123 5.53 8.09 6.84
C MET A 123 4.83 7.01 7.65
N VAL A 124 3.51 6.91 7.53
CA VAL A 124 2.69 5.87 8.16
C VAL A 124 2.12 5.01 7.05
N ILE A 125 2.40 3.72 7.10
CA ILE A 125 1.86 2.72 6.17
C ILE A 125 0.70 2.01 6.86
N LEU A 126 -0.46 1.95 6.20
CA LEU A 126 -1.66 1.26 6.65
C LEU A 126 -2.03 0.20 5.60
N GLU A 127 -1.58 -1.03 5.80
CA GLU A 127 -1.95 -2.14 4.91
C GLU A 127 -3.27 -2.77 5.33
N GLU A 128 -3.98 -3.39 4.37
CA GLU A 128 -5.31 -3.97 4.60
C GLU A 128 -6.26 -2.94 5.22
N PHE A 129 -6.29 -1.75 4.64
CA PHE A 129 -6.91 -0.57 5.23
C PHE A 129 -8.40 -0.77 5.52
N ASP A 130 -9.10 -1.59 4.74
CA ASP A 130 -10.45 -2.06 5.02
C ASP A 130 -10.57 -2.73 6.41
N SER A 131 -9.78 -3.77 6.67
CA SER A 131 -9.65 -4.40 7.98
C SER A 131 -9.22 -3.40 9.06
N TYR A 132 -8.27 -2.50 8.74
CA TYR A 132 -7.81 -1.48 9.68
C TYR A 132 -8.95 -0.56 10.15
N ILE A 133 -9.80 -0.12 9.21
CA ILE A 133 -10.97 0.72 9.50
C ILE A 133 -11.95 -0.06 10.38
N HIS A 134 -12.23 -1.33 10.07
CA HIS A 134 -13.15 -2.14 10.86
C HIS A 134 -12.78 -2.19 12.36
N HIS A 135 -11.49 -2.13 12.69
CA HIS A 135 -11.01 -2.19 14.08
C HIS A 135 -10.81 -0.82 14.73
N PHE A 136 -10.47 0.21 13.94
CA PHE A 136 -9.91 1.47 14.47
C PHE A 136 -10.53 2.74 13.89
N GLU A 137 -11.75 2.65 13.37
CA GLU A 137 -12.36 3.77 12.65
C GLU A 137 -12.42 5.07 13.45
N SER A 138 -12.86 5.02 14.70
CA SER A 138 -13.08 6.24 15.51
C SER A 138 -11.75 6.96 15.77
N GLU A 139 -10.73 6.20 16.11
CA GLU A 139 -9.39 6.68 16.39
C GLU A 139 -8.69 7.19 15.13
N LEU A 140 -8.87 6.51 13.99
CA LEU A 140 -8.38 6.95 12.70
C LEU A 140 -9.01 8.30 12.29
N LEU A 141 -10.33 8.44 12.45
CA LEU A 141 -11.02 9.70 12.16
C LEU A 141 -10.48 10.84 13.02
N SER A 142 -10.31 10.62 14.32
CA SER A 142 -9.77 11.62 15.25
C SER A 142 -8.35 12.07 14.85
N LEU A 143 -7.50 11.11 14.46
CA LEU A 143 -6.15 11.38 13.99
C LEU A 143 -6.14 12.17 12.67
N LEU A 144 -6.99 11.78 11.71
CA LEU A 144 -7.06 12.42 10.39
C LEU A 144 -7.61 13.85 10.47
N ASP A 145 -8.60 14.09 11.34
CA ASP A 145 -9.22 15.40 11.59
C ASP A 145 -8.33 16.35 12.41
N GLY A 146 -7.13 15.90 12.81
CA GLY A 146 -6.09 16.78 13.36
C GLY A 146 -6.09 16.90 14.87
N GLU A 147 -6.65 15.92 15.60
CA GLU A 147 -6.45 15.83 17.06
C GLU A 147 -4.94 15.70 17.42
N VAL A 148 -4.13 15.27 16.46
CA VAL A 148 -2.66 15.23 16.55
C VAL A 148 -2.06 16.00 15.38
N GLN A 149 -1.46 17.15 15.67
CA GLN A 149 -0.80 18.00 14.67
C GLN A 149 0.70 17.69 14.64
N LYS A 150 1.08 16.64 13.93
CA LYS A 150 2.49 16.42 13.55
C LYS A 150 2.73 16.97 12.15
N ASP A 151 3.75 17.79 12.02
CA ASP A 151 4.24 18.29 10.73
C ASP A 151 5.16 17.25 10.06
N ASN A 152 5.30 17.34 8.73
CA ASN A 152 6.11 16.43 7.91
C ASN A 152 5.59 14.97 7.97
N VAL A 153 4.30 14.76 7.65
CA VAL A 153 3.66 13.44 7.73
C VAL A 153 3.05 12.99 6.41
N ILE A 154 3.31 11.75 6.02
CA ILE A 154 2.66 11.05 4.90
C ILE A 154 1.87 9.87 5.47
N PHE A 155 0.62 9.70 5.04
CA PHE A 155 -0.16 8.48 5.28
C PHE A 155 -0.39 7.75 3.95
N LEU A 156 0.17 6.55 3.79
CA LEU A 156 -0.13 5.70 2.64
C LEU A 156 -0.91 4.48 3.10
N ALA A 157 -2.06 4.26 2.49
CA ALA A 157 -2.93 3.12 2.77
C ALA A 157 -3.05 2.19 1.55
N THR A 158 -3.13 0.88 1.76
CA THR A 158 -3.44 -0.10 0.71
C THR A 158 -4.68 -0.89 1.04
N THR A 159 -5.51 -1.18 0.04
CA THR A 159 -6.67 -2.07 0.20
C THR A 159 -6.93 -2.88 -1.06
N ASN A 160 -7.49 -4.08 -0.88
CA ASN A 160 -8.06 -4.87 -1.98
C ASN A 160 -9.57 -4.65 -2.15
N TYR A 161 -10.22 -4.02 -1.16
CA TYR A 161 -11.67 -3.91 -1.01
C TYR A 161 -12.06 -2.43 -0.84
N PHE A 162 -11.82 -1.62 -1.86
CA PHE A 162 -12.07 -0.17 -1.81
C PHE A 162 -13.53 0.16 -1.49
N GLU A 163 -14.45 -0.66 -1.98
CA GLU A 163 -15.89 -0.55 -1.75
C GLU A 163 -16.30 -0.75 -0.28
N GLU A 164 -15.44 -1.34 0.55
CA GLU A 164 -15.67 -1.50 1.99
C GLU A 164 -15.26 -0.26 2.79
N ILE A 165 -14.55 0.70 2.17
CA ILE A 165 -14.15 1.94 2.84
C ILE A 165 -15.34 2.89 2.99
N PRO A 166 -15.69 3.32 4.21
CA PRO A 166 -16.78 4.26 4.44
C PRO A 166 -16.56 5.61 3.74
N PRO A 167 -17.58 6.19 3.07
CA PRO A 167 -17.46 7.49 2.38
C PRO A 167 -16.99 8.65 3.27
N ARG A 168 -17.22 8.57 4.58
CA ARG A 168 -16.69 9.56 5.53
C ARG A 168 -15.16 9.60 5.52
N ILE A 169 -14.48 8.47 5.36
CA ILE A 169 -13.01 8.40 5.34
C ILE A 169 -12.47 8.99 4.03
N LEU A 170 -13.15 8.76 2.91
CA LEU A 170 -12.75 9.17 1.55
C LEU A 170 -12.88 10.67 1.25
N ARG A 171 -13.13 11.51 2.25
CA ARG A 171 -13.26 12.96 2.04
C ARG A 171 -11.90 13.54 1.61
N PRO A 172 -11.87 14.50 0.66
CA PRO A 172 -10.60 15.08 0.16
C PRO A 172 -9.70 15.68 1.25
N GLY A 173 -10.28 16.16 2.35
CA GLY A 173 -9.50 16.66 3.50
C GLY A 173 -8.75 15.57 4.28
N ARG A 174 -9.12 14.30 4.11
CA ARG A 174 -8.54 13.13 4.79
C ARG A 174 -7.67 12.31 3.85
N PHE A 175 -8.17 12.00 2.65
CA PHE A 175 -7.45 11.30 1.59
C PHE A 175 -7.71 12.01 0.25
N PRO A 176 -6.85 12.98 -0.12
CA PRO A 176 -6.99 13.73 -1.37
C PRO A 176 -6.60 12.92 -2.61
N SER A 177 -5.79 11.86 -2.46
CA SER A 177 -5.34 11.00 -3.54
C SER A 177 -5.85 9.58 -3.34
N ILE A 178 -6.63 9.08 -4.30
CA ILE A 178 -7.13 7.71 -4.35
C ILE A 178 -6.75 7.16 -5.72
N ILE A 179 -5.94 6.11 -5.74
CA ILE A 179 -5.28 5.63 -6.95
C ILE A 179 -5.53 4.15 -7.12
N GLU A 180 -6.08 3.78 -8.28
CA GLU A 180 -6.28 2.41 -8.67
C GLU A 180 -4.99 1.82 -9.26
N VAL A 181 -4.51 0.74 -8.68
CA VAL A 181 -3.40 -0.08 -9.15
C VAL A 181 -3.98 -1.32 -9.84
N GLY A 182 -4.20 -1.18 -11.15
CA GLY A 182 -4.75 -2.22 -12.01
C GLY A 182 -3.74 -3.31 -12.39
N MET A 183 -4.20 -4.25 -13.22
CA MET A 183 -3.38 -5.35 -13.75
C MET A 183 -2.19 -4.83 -14.56
N PRO A 184 -1.04 -5.52 -14.53
CA PRO A 184 0.14 -5.05 -15.23
C PRO A 184 -0.06 -5.08 -16.74
N THR A 185 0.24 -3.96 -17.39
CA THR A 185 0.25 -3.86 -18.86
C THR A 185 1.33 -4.74 -19.49
N ALA A 186 1.27 -5.00 -20.80
CA ALA A 186 2.34 -5.71 -21.50
C ALA A 186 3.72 -5.03 -21.33
N LYS A 187 3.75 -3.69 -21.27
CA LYS A 187 4.97 -2.91 -20.98
C LYS A 187 5.47 -3.17 -19.56
N ALA A 188 4.57 -3.14 -18.58
CA ALA A 188 4.88 -3.46 -17.18
C ALA A 188 5.46 -4.87 -17.04
N ARG A 189 4.82 -5.89 -17.64
CA ARG A 189 5.29 -7.28 -17.65
C ARG A 189 6.65 -7.42 -18.33
N THR A 190 6.88 -6.70 -19.43
CA THR A 190 8.18 -6.70 -20.13
C THR A 190 9.29 -6.17 -19.23
N ALA A 191 9.07 -5.02 -18.57
CA ALA A 191 10.04 -4.43 -17.66
C ALA A 191 10.30 -5.34 -16.45
N PHE A 192 9.24 -5.94 -15.88
CA PHE A 192 9.36 -6.87 -14.76
C PHE A 192 10.21 -8.10 -15.13
N LEU A 193 9.94 -8.72 -16.29
CA LEU A 193 10.71 -9.86 -16.78
C LEU A 193 12.16 -9.49 -17.05
N LYS A 194 12.43 -8.31 -17.63
CA LYS A 194 13.80 -7.82 -17.86
C LYS A 194 14.56 -7.60 -16.55
N ALA A 195 13.88 -7.18 -15.50
CA ALA A 195 14.51 -6.94 -14.19
C ALA A 195 14.77 -8.24 -13.42
N LYS A 196 13.91 -9.26 -13.56
CA LYS A 196 13.97 -10.48 -12.75
C LYS A 196 14.53 -11.70 -13.47
N THR A 197 14.86 -11.59 -14.76
CA THR A 197 15.30 -12.73 -15.57
C THR A 197 16.39 -12.30 -16.56
N GLU A 198 17.20 -13.25 -17.00
CA GLU A 198 18.18 -13.09 -18.09
C GLU A 198 17.64 -13.59 -19.44
N LEU A 199 16.31 -13.63 -19.60
CA LEU A 199 15.66 -14.12 -20.82
C LEU A 199 15.99 -13.24 -22.03
N SER A 200 16.10 -13.84 -23.21
CA SER A 200 16.28 -13.09 -24.44
C SER A 200 15.06 -12.21 -24.75
N ASP A 201 15.24 -11.12 -25.51
CA ASP A 201 14.11 -10.27 -25.94
C ASP A 201 13.04 -11.05 -26.72
N LYS A 202 13.43 -12.15 -27.38
CA LYS A 202 12.50 -13.04 -28.07
C LYS A 202 11.66 -13.83 -27.08
N ASP A 203 12.28 -14.39 -26.04
CA ASP A 203 11.59 -15.17 -25.02
C ASP A 203 10.71 -14.28 -24.15
N ILE A 204 11.16 -13.08 -23.80
CA ILE A 204 10.33 -12.10 -23.08
C ILE A 204 9.04 -11.79 -23.86
N LYS A 205 9.10 -11.62 -25.19
CA LYS A 205 7.88 -11.42 -26.00
C LYS A 205 6.93 -12.61 -25.93
N ILE A 206 7.45 -13.84 -25.89
CA ILE A 206 6.65 -15.06 -25.73
C ILE A 206 6.00 -15.08 -24.35
N TRP A 207 6.78 -14.81 -23.31
CA TRP A 207 6.32 -14.74 -21.92
C TRP A 207 5.21 -13.71 -21.75
N VAL A 208 5.43 -12.45 -22.18
CA VAL A 208 4.46 -11.35 -22.07
C VAL A 208 3.11 -11.68 -22.72
N LYS A 209 3.12 -12.42 -23.83
CA LYS A 209 1.91 -12.88 -24.52
C LYS A 209 1.22 -14.01 -23.75
N LYS A 210 1.98 -14.96 -23.20
CA LYS A 210 1.43 -16.12 -22.49
C LYS A 210 0.88 -15.74 -21.11
N THR A 211 1.53 -14.80 -20.44
CA THR A 211 1.16 -14.28 -19.11
C THR A 211 0.19 -13.10 -19.17
N ASP A 212 -0.53 -12.94 -20.29
CA ASP A 212 -1.58 -11.94 -20.35
C ASP A 212 -2.68 -12.22 -19.31
N GLU A 213 -3.18 -11.13 -18.73
CA GLU A 213 -4.12 -11.10 -17.59
C GLU A 213 -3.59 -11.70 -16.27
N LEU A 214 -2.30 -12.03 -16.18
CA LEU A 214 -1.69 -12.41 -14.91
C LEU A 214 -1.25 -11.19 -14.11
N SER A 215 -1.40 -11.27 -12.79
CA SER A 215 -0.92 -10.27 -11.83
C SER A 215 0.61 -10.29 -11.74
N ILE A 216 1.20 -9.32 -11.02
CA ILE A 216 2.65 -9.32 -10.80
C ILE A 216 3.07 -10.53 -9.95
N ASP A 217 2.27 -10.88 -8.95
CA ASP A 217 2.54 -12.05 -8.09
C ASP A 217 2.48 -13.36 -8.89
N GLU A 218 1.50 -13.49 -9.77
CA GLU A 218 1.37 -14.65 -10.65
C GLU A 218 2.47 -14.73 -11.70
N LEU A 219 2.92 -13.58 -12.23
CA LEU A 219 4.07 -13.50 -13.12
C LEU A 219 5.36 -13.89 -12.37
N SER A 220 5.52 -13.44 -11.13
CA SER A 220 6.63 -13.85 -10.25
C SER A 220 6.62 -15.36 -10.00
N GLU A 221 5.44 -15.95 -9.81
CA GLU A 221 5.28 -17.40 -9.72
C GLU A 221 5.71 -18.13 -11.00
N CYS A 222 5.35 -17.62 -12.17
CA CYS A 222 5.83 -18.17 -13.44
C CYS A 222 7.37 -18.15 -13.52
N ILE A 223 8.01 -17.05 -13.10
CA ILE A 223 9.48 -16.93 -13.10
C ILE A 223 10.10 -17.97 -12.18
N LYS A 224 9.64 -18.07 -10.92
CA LYS A 224 10.15 -19.04 -9.94
C LYS A 224 9.97 -20.48 -10.44
N ALA A 225 8.79 -20.80 -10.94
CA ALA A 225 8.48 -22.14 -11.41
C ALA A 225 9.33 -22.54 -12.64
N CYS A 226 9.47 -21.67 -13.63
CA CYS A 226 10.23 -22.00 -14.83
C CYS A 226 11.74 -21.95 -14.62
N LEU A 227 12.25 -20.90 -13.96
CA LEU A 227 13.70 -20.68 -13.89
C LEU A 227 14.35 -21.38 -12.69
N CYS A 228 13.63 -21.57 -11.58
CA CYS A 228 14.20 -22.20 -10.39
C CYS A 228 13.80 -23.67 -10.25
N LEU A 229 12.60 -24.04 -10.74
CA LEU A 229 12.07 -25.39 -10.61
C LEU A 229 11.99 -26.16 -11.94
N ASN A 230 12.40 -25.53 -13.05
CA ASN A 230 12.45 -26.13 -14.40
C ASN A 230 11.08 -26.64 -14.90
N TYR A 231 9.98 -25.96 -14.56
CA TYR A 231 8.67 -26.22 -15.17
C TYR A 231 8.52 -25.52 -16.53
N GLU A 232 7.73 -26.11 -17.42
CA GLU A 232 7.32 -25.45 -18.66
C GLU A 232 6.33 -24.31 -18.37
N LEU A 233 6.49 -23.18 -19.07
CA LEU A 233 5.69 -21.97 -18.85
C LEU A 233 4.20 -22.22 -19.09
N GLU A 234 3.87 -22.98 -20.13
CA GLU A 234 2.49 -23.32 -20.51
C GLU A 234 1.74 -24.03 -19.39
N ASP A 235 2.40 -24.97 -18.71
CA ASP A 235 1.80 -25.77 -17.65
C ASP A 235 1.49 -24.90 -16.43
N ILE A 236 2.42 -24.00 -16.07
CA ILE A 236 2.25 -23.10 -14.93
C ILE A 236 1.19 -22.04 -15.21
N VAL A 237 1.20 -21.43 -16.39
CA VAL A 237 0.16 -20.47 -16.79
C VAL A 237 -1.22 -21.13 -16.80
N LYS A 238 -1.33 -22.37 -17.31
CA LYS A 238 -2.58 -23.12 -17.27
C LYS A 238 -3.04 -23.37 -15.83
N ARG A 239 -2.14 -23.83 -14.96
CA ARG A 239 -2.44 -24.08 -13.55
C ARG A 239 -2.93 -22.82 -12.82
N ILE A 240 -2.29 -21.67 -13.05
CA ILE A 240 -2.71 -20.38 -12.47
C ILE A 240 -4.11 -20.00 -12.95
N ARG A 241 -4.38 -20.09 -14.26
CA ARG A 241 -5.72 -19.79 -14.80
C ARG A 241 -6.80 -20.73 -14.29
N ASP A 242 -6.48 -22.02 -14.13
CA ASP A 242 -7.40 -23.00 -13.55
C ASP A 242 -7.74 -22.61 -12.08
N LEU A 243 -6.75 -22.15 -11.30
CA LEU A 243 -6.96 -21.63 -9.94
C LEU A 243 -7.81 -20.34 -9.92
N GLN A 244 -7.51 -19.38 -10.79
CA GLN A 244 -8.31 -18.15 -10.92
C GLN A 244 -9.78 -18.46 -11.22
N ALA A 245 -10.04 -19.42 -12.12
CA ALA A 245 -11.39 -19.84 -12.48
C ALA A 245 -12.13 -20.49 -11.30
N LEU A 246 -11.42 -21.19 -10.41
CA LEU A 246 -11.99 -21.74 -9.17
C LEU A 246 -12.34 -20.62 -8.19
N CYS A 247 -11.42 -19.68 -7.94
CA CYS A 247 -11.65 -18.54 -7.05
C CYS A 247 -12.79 -17.65 -7.54
N ALA A 248 -12.88 -17.38 -8.84
CA ALA A 248 -13.96 -16.57 -9.42
C ALA A 248 -15.35 -17.20 -9.23
N LYS A 249 -15.45 -18.54 -9.20
CA LYS A 249 -16.71 -19.25 -8.92
C LYS A 249 -17.12 -19.09 -7.45
N ASP A 250 -16.17 -19.17 -6.52
CA ASP A 250 -16.42 -18.98 -5.08
C ASP A 250 -16.82 -17.52 -4.76
N SER A 251 -16.13 -16.53 -5.35
CA SER A 251 -16.47 -15.11 -5.17
C SER A 251 -17.86 -14.76 -5.70
N ARG A 252 -18.30 -15.35 -6.83
CA ARG A 252 -19.67 -15.17 -7.34
C ARG A 252 -20.72 -15.77 -6.39
N GLN A 253 -20.43 -16.91 -5.76
CA GLN A 253 -21.32 -17.51 -4.76
C GLN A 253 -21.40 -16.66 -3.47
N LYS A 254 -20.27 -16.12 -3.00
CA LYS A 254 -20.21 -15.22 -1.83
C LYS A 254 -20.89 -13.87 -2.11
N HIS A 255 -20.68 -13.27 -3.28
CA HIS A 255 -21.36 -12.02 -3.67
C HIS A 255 -22.87 -12.19 -3.85
N HIS A 256 -23.34 -13.36 -4.28
CA HIS A 256 -24.77 -13.66 -4.34
C HIS A 256 -25.39 -13.71 -2.93
N SER A 257 -24.73 -14.37 -1.98
CA SER A 257 -25.17 -14.44 -0.57
C SER A 257 -25.11 -13.08 0.15
N SER A 258 -24.07 -12.26 -0.12
CA SER A 258 -23.96 -10.93 0.47
C SER A 258 -24.90 -9.90 -0.14
N ARG A 259 -25.23 -9.99 -1.43
CA ARG A 259 -26.31 -9.21 -2.05
C ARG A 259 -27.67 -9.52 -1.42
N ILE A 260 -28.02 -10.80 -1.26
CA ILE A 260 -29.27 -11.20 -0.60
C ILE A 260 -29.35 -10.62 0.83
N ARG A 261 -28.25 -10.65 1.59
CA ARG A 261 -28.21 -10.03 2.92
C ARG A 261 -28.36 -8.50 2.88
N ARG A 262 -27.77 -7.81 1.90
CA ARG A 262 -27.92 -6.35 1.74
C ARG A 262 -29.34 -5.98 1.33
N ASP A 263 -29.95 -6.70 0.41
CA ASP A 263 -31.33 -6.45 -0.04
C ASP A 263 -32.32 -6.65 1.12
N ILE A 264 -32.12 -7.67 1.97
CA ILE A 264 -32.94 -7.89 3.19
C ILE A 264 -32.75 -6.77 4.22
N ILE A 265 -31.53 -6.25 4.39
CA ILE A 265 -31.24 -5.15 5.32
C ILE A 265 -31.82 -3.83 4.78
N GLN A 266 -31.71 -3.58 3.47
CA GLN A 266 -32.22 -2.38 2.83
C GLN A 266 -33.77 -2.34 2.84
N ASP A 267 -34.43 -3.47 2.55
CA ASP A 267 -35.89 -3.62 2.71
C ASP A 267 -36.38 -3.45 4.16
N SER A 268 -35.49 -3.69 5.14
CA SER A 268 -35.79 -3.48 6.56
C SER A 268 -35.58 -2.03 7.01
N MET A 269 -34.70 -1.27 6.34
CA MET A 269 -34.45 0.14 6.62
C MET A 269 -35.43 1.08 5.92
N GLU A 270 -36.06 0.67 4.80
CA GLU A 270 -37.11 1.46 4.13
C GLU A 270 -38.50 1.37 4.81
N LYS A 271 -38.65 0.54 5.86
CA LYS A 271 -39.89 0.36 6.62
C LYS A 271 -39.95 1.12 7.96
N TYR A 272 -38.97 1.97 8.25
CA TYR A 272 -38.92 2.87 9.42
C TYR A 272 -38.59 4.30 9.00
#